data_AF-A0A423X856-F1
#
_entry.id   AF-A0A423X856-F1
#
_cell.length_a   1.000
_cell.length_b   1.000
_cell.length_c   1.000
_cell.angle_alpha   90.00
_cell.angle_beta   90.00
_cell.angle_gamma   90.00
#
_symmetry.space_group_name_H-M   'P 1'
#
loop_
_entity.id
_entity.type
_entity.pdbx_description
1 polymer ?
#
loop_
_entity_poly.entity_id
_entity_poly.type
_entity_poly.pdbx_seq_one_letter_code
_entity_poly.pdbx_strand_id
1 'polypeptide(L)'
;MAESSGILDIPATPAVIEWVDIDGQTRYLQEGLQLQPHAQISFDLYLDTSSNTSFLKLRIPFITKAYNKKSTSLYLFIPPERVTTLVAECSEVPNAVREQLGTDVTRLRFELNKPADLVMPHFHFSPRKRKFYQDTFYASATLAQRTAITLYVARPLTVEHLRPLCDAISLRELSSSESHADPIAVGGWICTEVNDLVQKYRPKPLYPAQVGPSRTRQQDDTSGAVSVIPPYTEESSSSPIAGTSFDGKPKKRPRYDSDADTEGEHAVFRRQVAEMFGELGKRMDAMNEEVQETKQDLLETKQDLLETKQELQATRLELQAAKRESKRETNRKLHATLKELLRLQADNRETNRETNRKLRATLEGLLETRETADAMREVDREALQATKQELGKELSELKAKMNQETLQLYRLSGQTAEMLIKRQDAREKLFYDAVGLLKGAMRLLSQMLGRNDEVVGGGDHHTTGSATAHRPGVSVDATAAGGGAPRATEPVPPPPTRSPFTTTATTTAPADSSTDSDPASPIVPHSTFDDLLPPPRTLPFPTITTTTTATTTNNLVDSGTDSDPASPGPASASVATSKPPLSAE
;
A
#
# COMPACT_ATOMS: atom_id res chain seq x y z
N MET A 1 22.91 23.41 28.45
CA MET A 1 22.25 22.10 28.55
C MET A 1 21.06 22.17 27.61
N ALA A 2 21.07 21.39 26.53
CA ALA A 2 19.99 21.43 25.55
C ALA A 2 18.77 20.78 26.20
N GLU A 3 17.68 21.53 26.32
CA GLU A 3 16.38 21.02 26.72
C GLU A 3 15.99 19.95 25.70
N SER A 4 16.15 18.68 26.07
CA SER A 4 15.62 17.58 25.29
C SER A 4 14.11 17.75 25.30
N SER A 5 13.56 18.26 24.20
CA SER A 5 12.13 18.28 23.95
C SER A 5 11.61 16.89 24.32
N GLY A 6 10.74 16.80 25.33
CA GLY A 6 10.22 15.55 25.89
C GLY A 6 9.33 14.75 24.93
N ILE A 7 9.50 14.95 23.63
CA ILE A 7 8.75 14.36 22.54
C ILE A 7 9.67 13.39 21.81
N LEU A 8 9.26 12.13 21.76
CA LEU A 8 9.88 11.08 20.95
C LEU A 8 8.92 10.76 19.80
N ASP A 9 9.33 11.05 18.57
CA ASP A 9 8.54 10.79 17.36
C ASP A 9 9.35 9.93 16.37
N ILE A 10 8.80 8.78 16.00
CA ILE A 10 9.39 7.78 15.11
C ILE A 10 8.35 7.49 14.02
N PRO A 11 8.37 8.23 12.91
CA PRO A 11 7.40 8.04 11.84
C PRO A 11 7.82 6.92 10.89
N ALA A 12 6.86 6.07 10.54
CA ALA A 12 6.87 5.10 9.45
C ALA A 12 8.13 4.23 9.34
N THR A 13 8.72 3.84 10.47
CA THR A 13 9.98 3.09 10.47
C THR A 13 9.77 1.63 10.05
N PRO A 14 10.55 1.08 9.10
CA PRO A 14 10.42 -0.31 8.68
C PRO A 14 10.42 -1.30 9.86
N ALA A 15 9.47 -2.24 9.84
CA ALA A 15 9.29 -3.19 10.93
C ALA A 15 8.96 -4.62 10.48
N VAL A 16 9.30 -5.59 11.33
CA VAL A 16 8.88 -6.99 11.26
C VAL A 16 8.09 -7.33 12.51
N ILE A 17 7.01 -8.08 12.37
CA ILE A 17 6.20 -8.53 13.49
C ILE A 17 6.35 -10.04 13.63
N GLU A 18 6.64 -10.47 14.84
CA GLU A 18 6.72 -11.87 15.28
C GLU A 18 5.67 -12.11 16.37
N TRP A 19 4.94 -13.22 16.28
CA TRP A 19 4.04 -13.70 17.33
C TRP A 19 4.00 -15.22 17.36
N VAL A 20 3.54 -15.76 18.48
CA VAL A 20 3.26 -17.20 18.63
C VAL A 20 1.78 -17.43 18.32
N ASP A 21 1.49 -18.24 17.32
CA ASP A 21 0.12 -18.56 16.90
C ASP A 21 -0.52 -19.63 17.80
N ILE A 22 -1.80 -19.98 17.58
CA ILE A 22 -2.55 -20.92 18.43
C ILE A 22 -1.96 -22.33 18.42
N ASP A 23 -1.18 -22.65 17.39
CA ASP A 23 -0.44 -23.89 17.21
C ASP A 23 0.91 -23.90 17.95
N GLY A 24 1.27 -22.81 18.64
CA GLY A 24 2.56 -22.63 19.29
C GLY A 24 3.70 -22.34 18.30
N GLN A 25 3.40 -22.16 17.01
CA GLN A 25 4.41 -21.84 16.01
C GLN A 25 4.68 -20.34 15.99
N THR A 26 5.96 -19.98 15.93
CA THR A 26 6.37 -18.60 15.65
C THR A 26 6.03 -18.24 14.22
N ARG A 27 5.25 -17.18 14.04
CA ARG A 27 4.86 -16.63 12.74
C ARG A 27 5.47 -15.25 12.56
N TYR A 28 5.75 -14.91 11.32
CA TYR A 28 6.20 -13.58 10.91
C TYR A 28 5.23 -13.00 9.89
N LEU A 29 4.88 -11.72 10.03
CA LEU A 29 3.94 -11.05 9.10
C LEU A 29 4.70 -10.63 7.83
N GLN A 30 5.28 -11.59 7.11
CA GLN A 30 6.26 -11.28 6.07
C GLN A 30 6.25 -12.22 4.88
N GLU A 31 5.54 -13.34 4.97
CA GLU A 31 5.58 -14.41 3.98
C GLU A 31 4.82 -14.01 2.69
N GLY A 32 5.45 -13.17 1.86
CA GLY A 32 5.07 -12.85 0.49
C GLY A 32 5.00 -11.37 0.08
N LEU A 33 5.32 -10.40 0.97
CA LEU A 33 5.33 -8.97 0.61
C LEU A 33 6.55 -8.54 -0.26
N GLN A 34 7.50 -9.45 -0.49
CA GLN A 34 8.80 -9.19 -1.12
C GLN A 34 8.76 -8.65 -2.58
N LEU A 35 7.59 -8.60 -3.22
CA LEU A 35 7.45 -8.21 -4.62
C LEU A 35 7.38 -6.70 -4.89
N GLN A 36 7.33 -5.85 -3.85
CA GLN A 36 7.29 -4.39 -4.03
C GLN A 36 8.08 -3.66 -2.93
N PRO A 37 9.15 -2.90 -3.28
CA PRO A 37 9.91 -2.08 -2.33
C PRO A 37 9.06 -1.07 -1.52
N HIS A 38 7.89 -0.69 -2.04
CA HIS A 38 6.98 0.27 -1.41
C HIS A 38 5.92 -0.37 -0.50
N ALA A 39 5.96 -1.69 -0.31
CA ALA A 39 4.96 -2.45 0.45
C ALA A 39 5.56 -3.08 1.72
N GLN A 40 6.40 -2.33 2.44
CA GLN A 40 6.94 -2.78 3.72
C GLN A 40 6.01 -2.39 4.88
N ILE A 41 5.96 -3.24 5.90
CA ILE A 41 5.31 -2.91 7.17
C ILE A 41 6.11 -1.79 7.83
N SER A 42 5.40 -0.77 8.33
CA SER A 42 5.99 0.36 9.03
C SER A 42 5.42 0.49 10.43
N PHE A 43 6.22 1.03 11.33
CA PHE A 43 5.89 1.30 12.72
C PHE A 43 5.97 2.79 12.98
N ASP A 44 4.88 3.35 13.49
CA ASP A 44 4.76 4.72 13.96
C ASP A 44 4.71 4.70 15.50
N LEU A 45 5.56 5.49 16.15
CA LEU A 45 5.57 5.69 17.59
C LEU A 45 5.67 7.17 17.89
N TYR A 46 4.81 7.63 18.80
CA TYR A 46 4.89 8.97 19.37
C TYR A 46 4.74 8.87 20.87
N LEU A 47 5.55 9.61 21.60
CA LEU A 47 5.47 9.77 23.04
C LEU A 47 5.70 11.24 23.37
N ASP A 48 4.76 11.82 24.11
CA ASP A 48 4.91 13.12 24.74
C ASP A 48 4.94 12.91 26.26
N THR A 49 6.14 13.05 26.82
CA THR A 49 6.40 12.90 28.27
C THR A 49 5.77 14.02 29.09
N SER A 50 5.43 15.17 28.50
CA SER A 50 4.82 16.28 29.22
C SER A 50 3.34 16.05 29.51
N SER A 51 2.64 15.42 28.56
CA SER A 51 1.23 15.06 28.68
C SER A 51 1.01 13.60 29.11
N ASN A 52 2.07 12.81 29.23
CA ASN A 52 2.02 11.35 29.39
C ASN A 52 1.10 10.70 28.33
N THR A 53 1.14 11.20 27.11
CA THR A 53 0.38 10.63 25.99
C THR A 53 1.31 9.90 25.04
N SER A 54 0.84 8.80 24.47
CA SER A 54 1.57 8.12 23.40
C SER A 54 0.61 7.42 22.42
N PHE A 55 1.14 7.06 21.25
CA PHE A 55 0.48 6.11 20.38
C PHE A 55 1.50 5.16 19.75
N LEU A 56 1.06 3.93 19.52
CA LEU A 56 1.85 2.87 18.89
C LEU A 56 1.00 2.29 17.76
N LYS A 57 1.50 2.38 16.54
CA LYS A 57 0.73 2.02 15.35
C LYS A 57 1.60 1.27 14.36
N LEU A 58 1.11 0.11 13.93
CA LEU A 58 1.72 -0.67 12.86
C LEU A 58 0.88 -0.51 11.60
N ARG A 59 1.53 -0.15 10.50
CA ARG A 59 0.92 -0.01 9.19
C ARG A 59 1.27 -1.22 8.34
N ILE A 60 0.25 -2.00 8.01
CA ILE A 60 0.36 -3.24 7.23
C ILE A 60 -0.19 -2.97 5.82
N PRO A 61 0.65 -2.91 4.78
CA PRO A 61 0.20 -2.64 3.42
C PRO A 61 -0.71 -3.76 2.90
N PHE A 62 -1.81 -3.37 2.25
CA PHE A 62 -2.89 -4.27 1.87
C PHE A 62 -3.60 -3.82 0.59
N ILE A 63 -3.85 -4.75 -0.34
CA ILE A 63 -4.56 -4.45 -1.59
C ILE A 63 -5.93 -5.11 -1.58
N THR A 64 -6.96 -4.28 -1.73
CA THR A 64 -8.36 -4.69 -1.72
C THR A 64 -8.89 -4.88 -3.14
N LYS A 65 -10.02 -5.58 -3.30
CA LYS A 65 -10.65 -5.77 -4.62
C LYS A 65 -11.12 -4.44 -5.24
N ALA A 66 -11.55 -3.48 -4.41
CA ALA A 66 -12.08 -2.19 -4.85
C ALA A 66 -11.00 -1.30 -5.50
N TYR A 67 -9.74 -1.42 -5.07
CA TYR A 67 -8.63 -0.58 -5.53
C TYR A 67 -7.55 -1.43 -6.17
N ASN A 68 -7.74 -1.78 -7.44
CA ASN A 68 -6.85 -2.65 -8.21
C ASN A 68 -5.39 -2.14 -8.38
N LYS A 69 -5.10 -0.88 -8.04
CA LYS A 69 -3.77 -0.25 -8.17
C LYS A 69 -3.28 0.52 -6.94
N LYS A 70 -4.14 0.84 -5.97
CA LYS A 70 -3.73 1.64 -4.79
C LYS A 70 -3.62 0.72 -3.58
N SER A 71 -2.40 0.60 -3.05
CA SER A 71 -2.17 -0.04 -1.76
C SER A 71 -2.90 0.77 -0.69
N THR A 72 -3.81 0.12 0.03
CA THR A 72 -4.36 0.66 1.27
C THR A 72 -3.56 0.07 2.43
N SER A 73 -3.77 0.52 3.65
CA SER A 73 -3.13 -0.09 4.82
C SER A 73 -4.19 -0.58 5.81
N LEU A 74 -3.95 -1.76 6.36
CA LEU A 74 -4.52 -2.15 7.63
C LEU A 74 -3.65 -1.50 8.71
N TYR A 75 -4.24 -1.13 9.83
CA TYR A 75 -3.48 -0.64 10.97
C TYR A 75 -3.71 -1.53 12.16
N LEU A 76 -2.64 -1.90 12.86
CA LEU A 76 -2.73 -2.51 14.17
C LEU A 76 -2.36 -1.43 15.20
N PHE A 77 -3.35 -0.97 15.95
CA PHE A 77 -3.20 0.05 16.96
C PHE A 77 -3.01 -0.62 18.32
N ILE A 78 -1.94 -0.23 19.02
CA ILE A 78 -1.61 -0.76 20.36
C ILE A 78 -1.76 0.40 21.34
N PRO A 79 -2.93 0.55 22.00
CA PRO A 79 -3.11 1.58 23.01
C PRO A 79 -2.07 1.40 24.14
N PRO A 80 -1.32 2.44 24.53
CA PRO A 80 -0.29 2.33 25.57
C PRO A 80 -0.86 1.85 26.90
N GLU A 81 -2.10 2.21 27.26
CA GLU A 81 -2.77 1.76 28.47
C GLU A 81 -3.08 0.24 28.50
N ARG A 82 -2.96 -0.44 27.35
CA ARG A 82 -3.09 -1.91 27.26
C ARG A 82 -1.77 -2.63 27.42
N VAL A 83 -0.63 -1.93 27.32
CA VAL A 83 0.70 -2.55 27.43
C VAL A 83 1.02 -2.77 28.91
N THR A 84 1.19 -4.03 29.31
CA THR A 84 1.59 -4.39 30.67
C THR A 84 3.10 -4.38 30.85
N THR A 85 3.83 -4.76 29.81
CA THR A 85 5.30 -4.77 29.81
C THR A 85 5.80 -4.47 28.40
N LEU A 86 6.74 -3.53 28.31
CA LEU A 86 7.50 -3.25 27.10
C LEU A 86 8.98 -3.47 27.41
N VAL A 87 9.64 -4.34 26.64
CA VAL A 87 11.08 -4.57 26.76
C VAL A 87 11.76 -4.24 25.43
N ALA A 88 12.74 -3.33 25.49
CA ALA A 88 13.54 -2.93 24.33
C ALA A 88 14.96 -3.51 24.44
N GLU A 89 15.37 -4.29 23.43
CA GLU A 89 16.65 -5.02 23.45
C GLU A 89 17.36 -4.99 22.09
N CYS A 90 18.69 -4.99 22.12
CA CYS A 90 19.52 -5.32 20.98
C CYS A 90 19.96 -6.79 21.10
N SER A 91 19.11 -7.71 20.63
CA SER A 91 19.36 -9.16 20.68
C SER A 91 19.77 -9.71 19.31
N GLU A 92 20.22 -10.97 19.27
CA GLU A 92 20.39 -11.72 18.02
C GLU A 92 19.12 -11.68 17.17
N VAL A 93 19.31 -11.31 15.91
CA VAL A 93 18.25 -11.08 14.93
C VAL A 93 18.00 -12.38 14.15
N PRO A 94 16.76 -12.92 14.15
CA PRO A 94 16.41 -14.08 13.34
C PRO A 94 16.74 -13.85 11.85
N ASN A 95 17.18 -14.89 11.13
CA ASN A 95 17.58 -14.76 9.73
C ASN A 95 16.48 -14.12 8.85
N ALA A 96 15.21 -14.50 9.08
CA ALA A 96 14.06 -13.93 8.37
C ALA A 96 13.92 -12.41 8.56
N VAL A 97 14.22 -11.91 9.77
CA VAL A 97 14.21 -10.47 10.08
C VAL A 97 15.42 -9.78 9.46
N ARG A 98 16.59 -10.42 9.54
CA ARG A 98 17.86 -9.90 9.00
C ARG A 98 17.80 -9.67 7.49
N GLU A 99 17.16 -10.58 6.76
CA GLU A 99 16.96 -10.45 5.31
C GLU A 99 16.10 -9.22 4.93
N GLN A 100 15.28 -8.70 5.84
CA GLN A 100 14.33 -7.62 5.52
C GLN A 100 14.71 -6.26 6.09
N LEU A 101 15.31 -6.24 7.29
CA LEU A 101 15.69 -4.99 7.97
C LEU A 101 17.21 -4.81 8.10
N GLY A 102 18.01 -5.82 7.80
CA GLY A 102 19.45 -5.82 8.02
C GLY A 102 19.86 -6.24 9.44
N THR A 103 21.09 -5.92 9.84
CA THR A 103 21.66 -6.29 11.15
C THR A 103 21.31 -5.30 12.26
N ASP A 104 20.95 -4.07 11.88
CA ASP A 104 20.77 -2.94 12.78
C ASP A 104 19.30 -2.77 13.15
N VAL A 105 18.81 -3.65 14.01
CA VAL A 105 17.41 -3.65 14.47
C VAL A 105 17.31 -3.62 15.99
N THR A 106 16.23 -3.02 16.48
CA THR A 106 15.86 -3.02 17.89
C THR A 106 14.63 -3.91 18.07
N ARG A 107 14.70 -4.84 19.01
CA ARG A 107 13.61 -5.75 19.37
C ARG A 107 12.77 -5.11 20.46
N LEU A 108 11.48 -4.94 20.20
CA LEU A 108 10.46 -4.46 21.13
C LEU A 108 9.52 -5.61 21.45
N ARG A 109 9.51 -6.07 22.69
CA ARG A 109 8.59 -7.11 23.15
C ARG A 109 7.46 -6.49 23.94
N PHE A 110 6.24 -6.67 23.45
CA PHE A 110 5.01 -6.23 24.08
C PHE A 110 4.31 -7.40 24.74
N GLU A 111 3.97 -7.23 26.01
CA GLU A 111 2.94 -7.99 26.70
C GLU A 111 1.76 -7.05 26.95
N LEU A 112 0.55 -7.49 26.61
CA LEU A 112 -0.68 -6.68 26.64
C LEU A 112 -1.70 -7.32 27.60
N ASN A 113 -2.47 -6.50 28.34
CA ASN A 113 -3.60 -6.99 29.13
C ASN A 113 -4.85 -7.27 28.27
N LYS A 114 -4.91 -6.67 27.08
CA LYS A 114 -5.99 -6.76 26.11
C LYS A 114 -5.38 -6.78 24.70
N PRO A 115 -5.96 -7.52 23.75
CA PRO A 115 -5.45 -7.53 22.38
C PRO A 115 -5.46 -6.14 21.73
N ALA A 116 -4.62 -5.99 20.70
CA ALA A 116 -4.51 -4.76 19.91
C ALA A 116 -5.73 -4.56 18.98
N ASP A 117 -6.00 -3.31 18.61
CA ASP A 117 -7.14 -2.99 17.75
C ASP A 117 -6.72 -3.07 16.28
N LEU A 118 -7.39 -3.94 15.51
CA LEU A 118 -7.22 -3.98 14.05
C LEU A 118 -8.15 -2.94 13.40
N VAL A 119 -7.56 -1.86 12.90
CA VAL A 119 -8.27 -0.80 12.18
C VAL A 119 -8.26 -1.11 10.68
N MET A 120 -9.45 -1.21 10.10
CA MET A 120 -9.66 -1.54 8.70
C MET A 120 -10.18 -0.32 7.93
N PRO A 121 -9.85 -0.14 6.65
CA PRO A 121 -10.40 0.95 5.84
C PRO A 121 -11.93 0.89 5.73
N HIS A 122 -12.60 2.05 5.73
CA HIS A 122 -14.07 2.16 5.82
C HIS A 122 -14.87 1.56 4.63
N PHE A 123 -14.25 1.33 3.48
CA PHE A 123 -14.95 0.83 2.29
C PHE A 123 -15.20 -0.68 2.34
N HIS A 124 -16.06 -1.20 1.45
CA HIS A 124 -16.38 -2.63 1.37
C HIS A 124 -15.13 -3.51 1.33
N PHE A 125 -14.77 -4.04 2.51
CA PHE A 125 -13.57 -4.82 2.68
C PHE A 125 -13.78 -6.18 2.05
N SER A 126 -13.01 -6.47 1.01
CA SER A 126 -12.94 -7.78 0.38
C SER A 126 -11.51 -7.98 -0.07
N PRO A 127 -10.73 -8.84 0.63
CA PRO A 127 -9.42 -9.26 0.20
C PRO A 127 -9.50 -9.68 -1.26
N ARG A 128 -8.52 -9.27 -2.06
CA ARG A 128 -8.43 -9.77 -3.44
C ARG A 128 -8.28 -11.29 -3.39
N LYS A 129 -8.89 -12.02 -4.33
CA LYS A 129 -8.89 -13.50 -4.39
C LYS A 129 -7.49 -14.15 -4.49
N ARG A 130 -6.41 -13.36 -4.51
CA ARG A 130 -5.05 -13.93 -4.50
C ARG A 130 -4.76 -14.39 -3.08
N LYS A 131 -4.33 -15.65 -2.96
CA LYS A 131 -3.97 -16.31 -1.70
C LYS A 131 -3.14 -15.40 -0.79
N PHE A 132 -2.12 -14.76 -1.35
CA PHE A 132 -1.26 -13.83 -0.63
C PHE A 132 -2.00 -12.77 0.21
N TYR A 133 -2.95 -12.01 -0.37
CA TYR A 133 -3.67 -10.98 0.39
C TYR A 133 -4.64 -11.58 1.43
N GLN A 134 -5.15 -12.79 1.18
CA GLN A 134 -5.98 -13.47 2.17
C GLN A 134 -5.12 -13.93 3.35
N ASP A 135 -3.94 -14.49 3.08
CA ASP A 135 -2.98 -14.91 4.10
C ASP A 135 -2.48 -13.72 4.92
N THR A 136 -2.15 -12.57 4.28
CA THR A 136 -1.78 -11.34 5.01
C THR A 136 -2.92 -10.83 5.89
N PHE A 137 -4.16 -10.84 5.40
CA PHE A 137 -5.32 -10.43 6.21
C PHE A 137 -5.52 -11.37 7.40
N TYR A 138 -5.50 -12.68 7.15
CA TYR A 138 -5.65 -13.71 8.17
C TYR A 138 -4.55 -13.61 9.23
N ALA A 139 -3.30 -13.42 8.82
CA ALA A 139 -2.17 -13.21 9.70
C ALA A 139 -2.32 -11.92 10.52
N SER A 140 -2.79 -10.82 9.92
CA SER A 140 -3.04 -9.56 10.64
C SER A 140 -4.17 -9.70 11.67
N ALA A 141 -5.21 -10.46 11.33
CA ALA A 141 -6.35 -10.69 12.20
C ALA A 141 -6.02 -11.64 13.35
N THR A 142 -5.25 -12.70 13.11
CA THR A 142 -4.75 -13.59 14.16
C THR A 142 -3.74 -12.89 15.07
N LEU A 143 -2.87 -12.04 14.51
CA LEU A 143 -1.96 -11.17 15.27
C LEU A 143 -2.74 -10.21 16.19
N ALA A 144 -3.81 -9.59 15.71
CA ALA A 144 -4.63 -8.68 16.52
C ALA A 144 -5.30 -9.34 17.73
N GLN A 145 -5.40 -10.67 17.75
CA GLN A 145 -5.93 -11.43 18.89
C GLN A 145 -4.86 -11.78 19.93
N ARG A 146 -3.59 -11.50 19.66
CA ARG A 146 -2.49 -11.83 20.56
C ARG A 146 -2.26 -10.73 21.58
N THR A 147 -1.88 -11.16 22.77
CA THR A 147 -1.43 -10.31 23.86
C THR A 147 0.09 -10.27 24.00
N ALA A 148 0.82 -11.22 23.39
CA ALA A 148 2.27 -11.23 23.34
C ALA A 148 2.73 -11.05 21.89
N ILE A 149 3.42 -9.94 21.60
CA ILE A 149 3.86 -9.58 20.25
C ILE A 149 5.29 -9.06 20.34
N THR A 150 6.15 -9.46 19.40
CA THR A 150 7.51 -8.95 19.26
C THR A 150 7.64 -8.16 17.96
N LEU A 151 8.13 -6.93 18.02
CA LEU A 151 8.43 -6.09 16.88
C LEU A 151 9.93 -5.95 16.72
N TYR A 152 10.42 -6.11 15.50
CA TYR A 152 11.77 -5.72 15.13
C TYR A 152 11.67 -4.45 14.31
N VAL A 153 12.33 -3.39 14.74
CA VAL A 153 12.26 -2.06 14.12
C VAL A 153 13.65 -1.69 13.62
N ALA A 154 13.75 -1.23 12.36
CA ALA A 154 15.02 -0.78 11.80
C ALA A 154 15.53 0.49 12.51
N ARG A 155 16.85 0.71 12.51
CA ARG A 155 17.46 1.95 13.01
C ARG A 155 16.83 3.20 12.36
N PRO A 156 16.75 4.33 13.11
CA PRO A 156 17.69 4.77 14.16
C PRO A 156 17.28 4.50 15.62
N LEU A 157 16.29 3.65 15.87
CA LEU A 157 15.76 3.44 17.22
C LEU A 157 16.78 2.75 18.13
N THR A 158 17.31 3.43 19.16
CA THR A 158 18.19 2.84 20.18
C THR A 158 17.40 2.50 21.43
N VAL A 159 17.90 1.54 22.23
CA VAL A 159 17.31 1.20 23.54
C VAL A 159 17.26 2.42 24.46
N GLU A 160 18.25 3.31 24.37
CA GLU A 160 18.30 4.56 25.14
C GLU A 160 17.16 5.52 24.79
N HIS A 161 16.82 5.66 23.49
CA HIS A 161 15.69 6.50 23.06
C HIS A 161 14.34 5.95 23.56
N LEU A 162 14.24 4.63 23.77
CA LEU A 162 13.02 3.97 24.22
C LEU A 162 12.90 3.85 25.73
N ARG A 163 13.95 4.16 26.49
CA ARG A 163 13.93 4.07 27.95
C ARG A 163 12.79 4.89 28.57
N PRO A 164 12.55 6.16 28.17
CA PRO A 164 11.43 6.94 28.71
C PRO A 164 10.06 6.28 28.47
N LEU A 165 9.87 5.65 27.31
CA LEU A 165 8.65 4.91 27.00
C LEU A 165 8.50 3.67 27.89
N CYS A 166 9.56 2.89 28.05
CA CYS A 166 9.55 1.69 28.88
C CYS A 166 9.26 2.02 30.36
N ASP A 167 9.87 3.10 30.85
CA ASP A 167 9.67 3.59 32.22
C ASP A 167 8.21 4.05 32.42
N ALA A 168 7.67 4.85 31.50
CA ALA A 168 6.30 5.35 31.59
C ALA A 168 5.23 4.24 31.46
N ILE A 169 5.47 3.20 30.64
CA ILE A 169 4.62 1.99 30.57
C ILE A 169 4.68 1.22 31.89
N SER A 170 5.87 1.06 32.48
CA SER A 170 6.05 0.35 33.74
C SER A 170 5.31 1.04 34.90
N LEU A 171 5.21 2.37 34.86
CA LEU A 171 4.44 3.18 35.81
C LEU A 171 2.93 3.20 35.51
N ARG A 172 2.50 2.73 34.33
CA ARG A 172 1.11 2.78 33.83
C ARG A 172 0.54 4.20 33.77
N GLU A 173 1.38 5.19 33.53
CA GLU A 173 1.00 6.60 33.47
C GLU A 173 0.59 7.04 32.07
N LEU A 174 0.85 6.22 31.05
CA LEU A 174 0.56 6.57 29.67
C LEU A 174 -0.91 6.42 29.31
N SER A 175 -1.40 7.42 28.58
CA SER A 175 -2.72 7.42 27.95
C SER A 175 -2.61 7.53 26.43
N SER A 176 -3.60 7.01 25.71
CA SER A 176 -3.70 7.20 24.26
C SER A 176 -3.89 8.69 23.94
N SER A 177 -3.07 9.22 23.03
CA SER A 177 -3.26 10.59 22.53
C SER A 177 -4.59 10.74 21.79
N GLU A 178 -5.42 11.73 22.15
CA GLU A 178 -6.77 11.93 21.61
C GLU A 178 -6.77 12.13 20.09
N SER A 179 -5.73 12.77 19.54
CA SER A 179 -5.58 12.98 18.09
C SER A 179 -5.34 11.67 17.31
N HIS A 180 -4.86 10.63 17.98
CA HIS A 180 -4.53 9.34 17.37
C HIS A 180 -5.45 8.20 17.83
N ALA A 181 -6.22 8.42 18.89
CA ALA A 181 -7.21 7.48 19.41
C ALA A 181 -8.46 7.39 18.52
N ASP A 182 -8.75 8.39 17.69
CA ASP A 182 -9.91 8.35 16.81
C ASP A 182 -9.60 7.54 15.52
N PRO A 183 -10.11 6.30 15.37
CA PRO A 183 -9.97 5.52 14.14
C PRO A 183 -10.57 6.22 12.92
N ILE A 184 -11.53 7.15 13.12
CA ILE A 184 -12.16 7.94 12.06
C ILE A 184 -11.16 8.92 11.46
N ALA A 185 -10.26 9.50 12.25
CA ALA A 185 -9.20 10.38 11.77
C ALA A 185 -8.24 9.66 10.80
N VAL A 186 -8.09 8.33 10.96
CA VAL A 186 -7.30 7.46 10.07
C VAL A 186 -8.12 6.97 8.85
N GLY A 187 -9.40 7.35 8.77
CA GLY A 187 -10.33 6.94 7.70
C GLY A 187 -10.72 5.46 7.77
N GLY A 188 -10.64 4.86 8.96
CA GLY A 188 -10.92 3.43 9.19
C GLY A 188 -12.05 3.18 10.19
N TRP A 189 -12.45 1.91 10.30
CA TRP A 189 -13.25 1.39 11.41
C TRP A 189 -12.36 0.55 12.33
N ILE A 190 -12.75 0.37 13.59
CA ILE A 190 -12.18 -0.68 14.45
C ILE A 190 -12.93 -1.98 14.17
N CYS A 191 -12.18 -3.04 13.88
CA CYS A 191 -12.74 -4.37 13.70
C CYS A 191 -13.02 -5.01 15.07
N THR A 192 -14.24 -4.86 15.60
CA THR A 192 -14.66 -5.48 16.86
C THR A 192 -14.86 -7.00 16.73
N GLU A 193 -15.29 -7.46 15.56
CA GLU A 193 -15.62 -8.87 15.26
C GLU A 193 -14.49 -9.56 14.49
N VAL A 194 -13.25 -9.46 14.99
CA VAL A 194 -12.08 -10.08 14.33
C VAL A 194 -12.31 -11.58 14.10
N ASN A 195 -12.94 -12.27 15.06
CA ASN A 195 -13.25 -13.70 14.95
C ASN A 195 -14.15 -14.04 13.76
N ASP A 196 -15.21 -13.27 13.54
CA ASP A 196 -16.15 -13.52 12.44
C ASP A 196 -15.49 -13.29 11.08
N LEU A 197 -14.62 -12.28 11.01
CA LEU A 197 -13.81 -12.00 9.83
C LEU A 197 -12.77 -13.10 9.57
N VAL A 198 -12.09 -13.58 10.61
CA VAL A 198 -11.16 -14.72 10.53
C VAL A 198 -11.89 -15.96 10.02
N GLN A 199 -13.10 -16.26 10.51
CA GLN A 199 -13.89 -17.39 10.04
C GLN A 199 -14.34 -17.21 8.59
N LYS A 200 -14.80 -16.01 8.23
CA LYS A 200 -15.27 -15.68 6.87
C LYS A 200 -14.17 -15.82 5.81
N TYR A 201 -12.94 -15.45 6.16
CA TYR A 201 -11.79 -15.45 5.25
C TYR A 201 -10.79 -16.57 5.52
N ARG A 202 -11.12 -17.52 6.40
CA ARG A 202 -10.28 -18.68 6.67
C ARG A 202 -9.97 -19.38 5.34
N PRO A 203 -8.69 -19.56 4.97
CA PRO A 203 -8.33 -20.28 3.76
C PRO A 203 -9.02 -21.64 3.79
N LYS A 204 -9.89 -21.89 2.80
CA LYS A 204 -10.47 -23.23 2.64
C LYS A 204 -9.28 -24.17 2.40
N PRO A 205 -9.12 -25.26 3.18
CA PRO A 205 -8.06 -26.23 2.93
C PRO A 205 -8.11 -26.64 1.47
N LEU A 206 -7.03 -26.37 0.72
CA LEU A 206 -6.99 -26.55 -0.74
C LEU A 206 -7.17 -28.02 -1.16
N TYR A 207 -7.07 -28.93 -0.19
CA TYR A 207 -7.54 -30.30 -0.28
C TYR A 207 -8.19 -30.64 1.07
N PRO A 208 -9.44 -31.14 1.12
CA PRO A 208 -9.79 -32.00 2.25
C PRO A 208 -8.76 -33.11 2.18
N ALA A 209 -7.96 -33.29 3.24
CA ALA A 209 -7.18 -34.51 3.36
C ALA A 209 -8.19 -35.64 3.13
N GLN A 210 -8.06 -36.32 1.99
CA GLN A 210 -8.87 -37.47 1.66
C GLN A 210 -8.32 -38.56 2.58
N VAL A 211 -8.70 -38.47 3.85
CA VAL A 211 -8.53 -39.53 4.82
C VAL A 211 -9.41 -40.63 4.27
N GLY A 212 -8.79 -41.55 3.52
CA GLY A 212 -9.44 -42.76 3.09
C GLY A 212 -10.14 -43.40 4.28
N PRO A 213 -11.27 -44.07 4.08
CA PRO A 213 -12.07 -44.62 5.17
C PRO A 213 -11.26 -45.70 5.88
N SER A 214 -10.51 -45.30 6.91
CA SER A 214 -9.93 -46.23 7.87
C SER A 214 -11.10 -46.78 8.66
N ARG A 215 -11.59 -47.93 8.18
CA ARG A 215 -12.41 -48.88 8.91
C ARG A 215 -11.68 -49.28 10.19
N THR A 216 -11.74 -48.46 11.24
CA THR A 216 -11.59 -48.95 12.60
C THR A 216 -12.97 -49.23 13.13
N ARG A 217 -13.30 -50.52 13.03
CA ARG A 217 -14.34 -51.28 13.71
C ARG A 217 -14.54 -50.71 15.12
N GLN A 218 -15.63 -49.96 15.31
CA GLN A 218 -16.09 -49.53 16.62
C GLN A 218 -16.70 -50.77 17.28
N GLN A 219 -16.04 -51.25 18.34
CA GLN A 219 -16.59 -52.24 19.25
C GLN A 219 -17.77 -51.60 19.97
N ASP A 220 -18.91 -52.28 19.90
CA ASP A 220 -20.03 -52.08 20.81
C ASP A 220 -19.51 -52.26 22.24
N ASP A 221 -19.59 -51.21 23.04
CA ASP A 221 -19.80 -51.39 24.47
C ASP A 221 -20.95 -50.50 24.94
N THR A 222 -22.00 -51.23 25.27
CA THR A 222 -23.28 -50.78 25.80
C THR A 222 -23.12 -50.50 27.28
N SER A 223 -23.26 -49.23 27.68
CA SER A 223 -23.85 -48.79 28.95
C SER A 223 -23.92 -47.26 28.90
N GLY A 224 -25.05 -46.57 29.07
CA GLY A 224 -26.18 -46.87 29.93
C GLY A 224 -26.22 -45.83 31.04
N ALA A 225 -26.72 -44.62 30.75
CA ALA A 225 -27.29 -43.72 31.76
C ALA A 225 -27.96 -42.52 31.06
N VAL A 226 -29.28 -42.66 30.92
CA VAL A 226 -30.23 -41.60 30.59
C VAL A 226 -30.31 -40.67 31.81
N SER A 227 -29.97 -39.38 31.64
CA SER A 227 -30.35 -38.33 32.60
C SER A 227 -31.22 -37.31 31.88
N VAL A 228 -32.52 -37.59 31.90
CA VAL A 228 -33.60 -36.66 31.54
C VAL A 228 -33.58 -35.50 32.54
N ILE A 229 -33.28 -34.30 32.06
CA ILE A 229 -33.50 -33.05 32.79
C ILE A 229 -34.95 -32.61 32.48
N PRO A 230 -35.83 -32.45 33.49
CA PRO A 230 -37.17 -31.93 33.27
C PRO A 230 -37.16 -30.39 33.12
N PRO A 231 -38.09 -29.81 32.33
CA PRO A 231 -38.21 -28.37 32.15
C PRO A 231 -38.91 -27.73 33.37
N TYR A 232 -38.30 -26.67 33.92
CA TYR A 232 -38.94 -25.85 34.94
C TYR A 232 -40.12 -25.07 34.34
N THR A 233 -41.24 -25.14 35.04
CA THR A 233 -42.50 -24.44 34.74
C THR A 233 -42.40 -23.00 35.26
N GLU A 234 -42.71 -22.02 34.41
CA GLU A 234 -42.86 -20.62 34.82
C GLU A 234 -44.08 -20.48 35.75
N GLU A 235 -43.83 -20.15 37.02
CA GLU A 235 -44.85 -19.78 37.99
C GLU A 235 -45.43 -18.41 37.65
N SER A 236 -46.69 -18.43 37.22
CA SER A 236 -47.56 -17.26 37.18
C SER A 236 -47.87 -16.83 38.61
N SER A 237 -47.26 -15.74 39.07
CA SER A 237 -47.62 -15.12 40.36
C SER A 237 -48.86 -14.25 40.21
N SER A 238 -50.03 -14.83 40.52
CA SER A 238 -51.27 -14.11 40.79
C SER A 238 -51.47 -13.95 42.31
N SER A 239 -51.57 -12.69 42.75
CA SER A 239 -52.37 -12.15 43.88
C SER A 239 -52.19 -12.66 45.32
N PRO A 240 -52.43 -11.77 46.31
CA PRO A 240 -53.62 -11.94 47.16
C PRO A 240 -54.35 -10.59 47.36
N ILE A 241 -55.67 -10.47 47.14
CA ILE A 241 -56.76 -10.93 48.00
C ILE A 241 -56.46 -10.69 49.49
N ALA A 242 -56.79 -9.49 49.96
CA ALA A 242 -57.29 -9.24 51.31
C ALA A 242 -58.76 -8.81 51.11
N GLY A 243 -59.80 -9.52 51.58
CA GLY A 243 -59.95 -10.06 52.93
C GLY A 243 -60.06 -8.87 53.90
N THR A 244 -61.13 -8.56 54.59
CA THR A 244 -62.19 -9.42 55.13
C THR A 244 -63.31 -8.53 55.67
N SER A 245 -64.55 -8.89 55.32
CA SER A 245 -65.75 -8.54 56.06
C SER A 245 -65.64 -9.03 57.51
N PHE A 246 -65.75 -8.12 58.48
CA PHE A 246 -66.05 -8.45 59.87
C PHE A 246 -67.36 -7.78 60.26
N ASP A 247 -68.41 -8.54 60.01
CA ASP A 247 -69.76 -8.40 60.55
C ASP A 247 -69.71 -8.79 62.04
N GLY A 248 -69.56 -7.79 62.92
CA GLY A 248 -69.34 -7.97 64.36
C GLY A 248 -70.43 -7.33 65.20
N LYS A 249 -71.53 -8.05 65.43
CA LYS A 249 -72.59 -7.73 66.40
C LYS A 249 -72.02 -7.45 67.80
N PRO A 250 -72.22 -6.26 68.42
CA PRO A 250 -71.90 -6.08 69.82
C PRO A 250 -72.96 -6.74 70.71
N LYS A 251 -72.44 -7.59 71.60
CA LYS A 251 -73.11 -8.48 72.52
C LYS A 251 -73.70 -7.70 73.70
N LYS A 252 -75.00 -7.86 73.93
CA LYS A 252 -75.76 -7.37 75.10
C LYS A 252 -75.23 -7.99 76.41
N ARG A 253 -74.98 -7.15 77.44
CA ARG A 253 -75.11 -7.39 78.91
C ARG A 253 -74.31 -6.31 79.67
N PRO A 254 -74.55 -6.06 80.98
CA PRO A 254 -75.79 -5.90 81.72
C PRO A 254 -75.84 -4.54 82.48
N ARG A 255 -77.03 -4.15 82.95
CA ARG A 255 -77.27 -2.97 83.80
C ARG A 255 -76.52 -3.09 85.14
N TYR A 256 -75.92 -1.99 85.58
CA TYR A 256 -75.58 -1.74 86.97
C TYR A 256 -76.23 -0.41 87.36
N ASP A 257 -77.34 -0.50 88.07
CA ASP A 257 -77.97 0.62 88.78
C ASP A 257 -77.13 0.88 90.03
N SER A 258 -76.68 2.12 90.22
CA SER A 258 -76.14 2.59 91.50
C SER A 258 -76.49 4.07 91.66
N ASP A 259 -77.61 4.31 92.35
CA ASP A 259 -77.98 5.58 92.97
C ASP A 259 -76.96 5.94 94.05
N ALA A 260 -76.34 7.10 93.92
CA ALA A 260 -75.70 7.81 95.02
C ALA A 260 -75.75 9.32 94.75
N ASP A 261 -76.66 9.99 95.47
CA ASP A 261 -76.80 11.44 95.57
C ASP A 261 -75.47 12.09 95.98
N THR A 262 -74.82 12.75 95.02
CA THR A 262 -73.68 13.66 95.23
C THR A 262 -73.83 14.90 94.33
N GLU A 263 -74.91 15.66 94.55
CA GLU A 263 -75.30 16.83 93.74
C GLU A 263 -74.28 17.99 93.70
N GLY A 264 -73.26 18.01 94.58
CA GLY A 264 -72.26 19.09 94.62
C GLY A 264 -71.04 18.92 93.70
N GLU A 265 -70.52 17.70 93.56
CA GLU A 265 -69.28 17.42 92.81
C GLU A 265 -69.53 17.18 91.31
N HIS A 266 -70.74 16.75 90.97
CA HIS A 266 -71.18 16.52 89.58
C HIS A 266 -71.23 17.80 88.73
N ALA A 267 -71.43 18.97 89.32
CA ALA A 267 -71.47 20.24 88.59
C ALA A 267 -70.08 20.64 88.07
N VAL A 268 -69.03 20.41 88.86
CA VAL A 268 -67.63 20.69 88.46
C VAL A 268 -67.20 19.70 87.38
N PHE A 269 -67.51 18.42 87.54
CA PHE A 269 -67.23 17.39 86.55
C PHE A 269 -67.96 17.66 85.22
N ARG A 270 -69.26 18.01 85.25
CA ARG A 270 -70.03 18.37 84.03
C ARG A 270 -69.42 19.56 83.30
N ARG A 271 -68.92 20.57 84.02
CA ARG A 271 -68.23 21.72 83.42
C ARG A 271 -66.93 21.30 82.74
N GLN A 272 -66.09 20.50 83.41
CA GLN A 272 -64.83 20.01 82.84
C GLN A 272 -65.06 19.13 81.60
N VAL A 273 -66.07 18.26 81.65
CA VAL A 273 -66.48 17.42 80.52
C VAL A 273 -66.96 18.28 79.35
N ALA A 274 -67.80 19.30 79.61
CA ALA A 274 -68.25 20.22 78.58
C ALA A 274 -67.10 21.04 77.96
N GLU A 275 -66.09 21.42 78.76
CA GLU A 275 -64.89 22.11 78.28
C GLU A 275 -64.02 21.20 77.40
N MET A 276 -63.72 19.98 77.84
CA MET A 276 -62.97 19.01 77.03
C MET A 276 -63.66 18.69 75.70
N PHE A 277 -64.99 18.52 75.71
CA PHE A 277 -65.75 18.28 74.49
C PHE A 277 -65.86 19.53 73.62
N GLY A 278 -65.91 20.73 74.20
CA GLY A 278 -65.88 21.99 73.48
C GLY A 278 -64.54 22.22 72.78
N GLU A 279 -63.42 21.97 73.46
CA GLU A 279 -62.08 22.01 72.87
C GLU A 279 -61.90 20.95 71.78
N LEU A 280 -62.36 19.73 72.02
CA LEU A 280 -62.33 18.66 71.03
C LEU A 280 -63.15 19.02 69.77
N GLY A 281 -64.32 19.64 69.95
CA GLY A 281 -65.14 20.16 68.85
C GLY A 281 -64.38 21.19 68.02
N LYS A 282 -63.81 22.22 68.66
CA LYS A 282 -62.98 23.23 67.97
C LYS A 282 -61.80 22.62 67.23
N ARG A 283 -61.12 21.62 67.81
CA ARG A 283 -60.01 20.92 67.15
C ARG A 283 -60.49 20.10 65.96
N MET A 284 -61.66 19.48 66.05
CA MET A 284 -62.26 18.72 64.95
C MET A 284 -62.65 19.65 63.79
N ASP A 285 -63.17 20.84 64.10
CA ASP A 285 -63.50 21.85 63.09
C ASP A 285 -62.22 22.38 62.39
N ALA A 286 -61.18 22.74 63.16
CA ALA A 286 -59.89 23.16 62.60
C ALA A 286 -59.25 22.06 61.74
N MET A 287 -59.28 20.81 62.21
CA MET A 287 -58.77 19.66 61.45
C MET A 287 -59.56 19.45 60.16
N ASN A 288 -60.88 19.64 60.19
CA ASN A 288 -61.70 19.51 58.99
C ASN A 288 -61.41 20.65 58.00
N GLU A 289 -61.13 21.86 58.47
CA GLU A 289 -60.69 22.99 57.63
C GLU A 289 -59.35 22.68 56.95
N GLU A 290 -58.34 22.23 57.69
CA GLU A 290 -57.03 21.79 57.13
C GLU A 290 -57.21 20.65 56.11
N VAL A 291 -58.12 19.70 56.37
CA VAL A 291 -58.43 18.61 55.43
C VAL A 291 -59.10 19.13 54.16
N GLN A 292 -59.88 20.21 54.21
CA GLN A 292 -60.46 20.81 53.02
C GLN A 292 -59.44 21.64 52.23
N GLU A 293 -58.57 22.38 52.92
CA GLU A 293 -57.45 23.12 52.31
C GLU A 293 -56.51 22.16 51.56
N THR A 294 -56.06 21.10 52.23
CA THR A 294 -55.20 20.07 51.60
C THR A 294 -55.86 19.35 50.42
N LYS A 295 -57.18 19.19 50.43
CA LYS A 295 -57.92 18.65 49.26
C LYS A 295 -57.92 19.64 48.09
N GLN A 296 -58.04 20.93 48.38
CA GLN A 296 -58.00 21.97 47.36
C GLN A 296 -56.61 22.06 46.73
N ASP A 297 -55.55 22.06 47.53
CA ASP A 297 -54.15 22.03 47.05
C ASP A 297 -53.87 20.78 46.21
N LEU A 298 -54.43 19.63 46.60
CA LEU A 298 -54.29 18.39 45.84
C LEU A 298 -54.99 18.47 44.47
N LEU A 299 -56.11 19.19 44.37
CA LEU A 299 -56.80 19.40 43.09
C LEU A 299 -56.02 20.37 42.18
N GLU A 300 -55.46 21.44 42.74
CA GLU A 300 -54.62 22.40 42.02
C GLU A 300 -53.34 21.73 41.48
N THR A 301 -52.60 21.03 42.34
CA THR A 301 -51.39 20.30 41.93
C THR A 301 -51.68 19.22 40.88
N LYS A 302 -52.86 18.58 40.93
CA LYS A 302 -53.29 17.63 39.90
C LYS A 302 -53.56 18.31 38.56
N GLN A 303 -54.11 19.53 38.58
CA GLN A 303 -54.34 20.32 37.38
C GLN A 303 -53.00 20.75 36.75
N ASP A 304 -52.07 21.29 37.54
CA ASP A 304 -50.73 21.67 37.08
C ASP A 304 -49.96 20.48 36.49
N LEU A 305 -50.09 19.30 37.10
CA LEU A 305 -49.47 18.07 36.58
C LEU A 305 -50.04 17.67 35.21
N LEU A 306 -51.33 17.93 34.96
CA LEU A 306 -51.94 17.66 33.66
C LEU A 306 -51.49 18.68 32.61
N GLU A 307 -51.35 19.96 32.99
CA GLU A 307 -50.85 21.01 32.10
C GLU A 307 -49.39 20.76 31.71
N THR A 308 -48.51 20.52 32.68
CA THR A 308 -47.10 20.18 32.42
C THR A 308 -46.94 18.91 31.58
N LYS A 309 -47.82 17.91 31.76
CA LYS A 309 -47.85 16.72 30.91
C LYS A 309 -48.20 17.05 29.45
N GLN A 310 -49.12 17.98 29.22
CA GLN A 310 -49.48 18.42 27.87
C GLN A 310 -48.34 19.22 27.22
N GLU A 311 -47.69 20.11 27.97
CA GLU A 311 -46.51 20.86 27.51
C GLU A 311 -45.34 19.92 27.16
N LEU A 312 -45.07 18.91 27.98
CA LEU A 312 -44.05 17.89 27.71
C LEU A 312 -44.38 17.11 26.42
N GLN A 313 -45.65 16.83 26.15
CA GLN A 313 -46.06 16.19 24.90
C GLN A 313 -45.89 17.11 23.69
N ALA A 314 -46.22 18.40 23.82
CA ALA A 314 -46.03 19.40 22.77
C ALA A 314 -44.54 19.57 22.42
N THR A 315 -43.68 19.79 23.42
CA THR A 315 -42.22 19.92 23.23
C THR A 315 -41.60 18.65 22.63
N ARG A 316 -42.09 17.46 22.98
CA ARG A 316 -41.66 16.20 22.35
C ARG A 316 -41.99 16.15 20.85
N LEU A 317 -43.15 16.65 20.44
CA LEU A 317 -43.54 16.71 19.03
C LEU A 317 -42.70 17.74 18.25
N GLU A 318 -42.45 18.91 18.85
CA GLU A 318 -41.58 19.94 18.27
C GLU A 318 -40.14 19.44 18.08
N LEU A 319 -39.57 18.79 19.10
CA LEU A 319 -38.23 18.19 19.01
C LEU A 319 -38.16 17.14 17.88
N GLN A 320 -39.20 16.33 17.71
CA GLN A 320 -39.26 15.40 16.58
C GLN A 320 -39.39 16.10 15.23
N ALA A 321 -40.13 17.21 15.14
CA ALA A 321 -40.24 18.01 13.93
C ALA A 321 -38.88 18.63 13.56
N ALA A 322 -38.21 19.28 14.51
CA ALA A 322 -36.87 19.86 14.34
C ALA A 322 -35.83 18.81 13.94
N LYS A 323 -35.88 17.61 14.55
CA LYS A 323 -35.01 16.49 14.16
C LYS A 323 -35.23 16.06 12.71
N ARG A 324 -36.48 15.99 12.25
CA ARG A 324 -36.81 15.66 10.84
C ARG A 324 -36.35 16.76 9.89
N GLU A 325 -36.49 18.03 10.28
CA GLU A 325 -36.05 19.17 9.49
C GLU A 325 -34.53 19.22 9.34
N SER A 326 -33.78 19.08 10.45
CA SER A 326 -32.31 18.98 10.42
C SER A 326 -31.83 17.83 9.54
N LYS A 327 -32.49 16.66 9.60
CA LYS A 327 -32.20 15.53 8.70
C LYS A 327 -32.49 15.86 7.23
N ARG A 328 -33.57 16.58 6.93
CA ARG A 328 -33.88 17.01 5.55
C ARG A 328 -32.85 18.00 5.03
N GLU A 329 -32.43 18.95 5.87
CA GLU A 329 -31.46 19.97 5.49
C GLU A 329 -30.06 19.38 5.23
N THR A 330 -29.60 18.49 6.10
CA THR A 330 -28.34 17.74 5.88
C THR A 330 -28.38 16.90 4.60
N ASN A 331 -29.50 16.22 4.32
CA ASN A 331 -29.69 15.50 3.06
C ASN A 331 -29.71 16.43 1.83
N ARG A 332 -30.32 17.61 1.92
CA ARG A 332 -30.29 18.61 0.83
C ARG A 332 -28.86 19.08 0.56
N LYS A 333 -28.09 19.39 1.61
CA LYS A 333 -26.67 19.76 1.50
C LYS A 333 -25.85 18.63 0.86
N LEU A 334 -26.05 17.39 1.30
CA LEU A 334 -25.38 16.22 0.72
C LEU A 334 -25.72 16.06 -0.77
N HIS A 335 -26.99 16.15 -1.15
CA HIS A 335 -27.39 16.10 -2.56
C HIS A 335 -26.78 17.24 -3.40
N ALA A 336 -26.72 18.46 -2.86
CA ALA A 336 -26.07 19.57 -3.55
C ALA A 336 -24.56 19.32 -3.76
N THR A 337 -23.85 18.85 -2.72
CA THR A 337 -22.41 18.50 -2.85
C THR A 337 -22.17 17.36 -3.83
N LEU A 338 -23.03 16.34 -3.84
CA LEU A 338 -22.94 15.22 -4.78
C LEU A 338 -23.13 15.70 -6.23
N LYS A 339 -24.10 16.60 -6.46
CA LYS A 339 -24.33 17.19 -7.78
C LYS A 339 -23.12 18.00 -8.25
N GLU A 340 -22.49 18.76 -7.37
CA GLU A 340 -21.28 19.54 -7.70
C GLU A 340 -20.08 18.63 -7.99
N LEU A 341 -19.89 17.55 -7.23
CA LEU A 341 -18.84 16.56 -7.51
C LEU A 341 -19.03 15.88 -8.88
N LEU A 342 -20.27 15.57 -9.26
CA LEU A 342 -20.57 15.01 -10.59
C LEU A 342 -20.27 16.01 -11.71
N ARG A 343 -20.54 17.30 -11.49
CA ARG A 343 -20.20 18.38 -12.43
C ARG A 343 -18.69 18.48 -12.62
N LEU A 344 -17.93 18.55 -11.53
CA LEU A 344 -16.46 18.58 -11.56
C LEU A 344 -15.87 17.32 -12.23
N GLN A 345 -16.49 16.15 -12.04
CA GLN A 345 -16.07 14.93 -12.70
C GLN A 345 -16.29 14.97 -14.22
N ALA A 346 -17.38 15.59 -14.69
CA ALA A 346 -17.63 15.79 -16.11
C ALA A 346 -16.61 16.76 -16.74
N ASP A 347 -16.32 17.88 -16.07
CA ASP A 347 -15.34 18.87 -16.52
C ASP A 347 -13.91 18.30 -16.58
N ASN A 348 -13.54 17.50 -15.58
CA ASN A 348 -12.26 16.78 -15.58
C ASN A 348 -12.17 15.78 -16.74
N ARG A 349 -13.25 15.03 -17.02
CA ARG A 349 -13.30 14.14 -18.18
C ARG A 349 -13.14 14.90 -19.50
N GLU A 350 -13.74 16.08 -19.64
CA GLU A 350 -13.59 16.87 -20.86
C GLU A 350 -12.18 17.44 -21.01
N THR A 351 -11.59 17.94 -19.93
CA THR A 351 -10.20 18.41 -19.92
C THR A 351 -9.23 17.27 -20.26
N ASN A 352 -9.48 16.07 -19.76
CA ASN A 352 -8.70 14.88 -20.10
C ASN A 352 -8.88 14.48 -21.57
N ARG A 353 -10.08 14.63 -22.15
CA ARG A 353 -10.27 14.39 -23.60
C ARG A 353 -9.47 15.40 -24.42
N GLU A 354 -9.50 16.67 -24.03
CA GLU A 354 -8.81 17.74 -24.75
C GLU A 354 -7.28 17.58 -24.71
N THR A 355 -6.72 17.27 -23.53
CA THR A 355 -5.30 16.95 -23.41
C THR A 355 -4.89 15.73 -24.24
N ASN A 356 -5.71 14.68 -24.28
CA ASN A 356 -5.47 13.53 -25.15
C ASN A 356 -5.56 13.87 -26.65
N ARG A 357 -6.48 14.77 -27.06
CA ARG A 357 -6.52 15.27 -28.44
C ARG A 357 -5.22 16.01 -28.80
N LYS A 358 -4.76 16.93 -27.94
CA LYS A 358 -3.49 17.66 -28.14
C LYS A 358 -2.28 16.73 -28.21
N LEU A 359 -2.25 15.70 -27.36
CA LEU A 359 -1.17 14.70 -27.38
C LEU A 359 -1.16 13.91 -28.69
N ARG A 360 -2.32 13.50 -29.20
CA ARG A 360 -2.42 12.81 -30.50
C ARG A 360 -1.95 13.69 -31.65
N ALA A 361 -2.41 14.93 -31.72
CA ALA A 361 -1.95 15.88 -32.74
C ALA A 361 -0.42 16.11 -32.68
N THR A 362 0.15 16.16 -31.47
CA THR A 362 1.61 16.29 -31.27
C THR A 362 2.35 15.03 -31.75
N LEU A 363 1.81 13.84 -31.46
CA LEU A 363 2.39 12.58 -31.92
C LEU A 363 2.33 12.44 -33.45
N GLU A 364 1.24 12.86 -34.07
CA GLU A 364 1.10 12.90 -35.54
C GLU A 364 2.15 13.83 -36.15
N GLY A 365 2.32 15.05 -35.63
CA GLY A 365 3.36 15.96 -36.10
C GLY A 365 4.80 15.43 -35.92
N LEU A 366 5.07 14.68 -34.85
CA LEU A 366 6.37 14.02 -34.65
C LEU A 366 6.61 12.87 -35.63
N LEU A 367 5.56 12.13 -36.02
CA LEU A 367 5.66 11.08 -37.04
C LEU A 367 5.96 11.68 -38.41
N GLU A 368 5.28 12.75 -38.80
CA GLU A 368 5.56 13.48 -40.05
C GLU A 368 7.00 14.04 -40.07
N THR A 369 7.46 14.59 -38.95
CA THR A 369 8.85 15.08 -38.80
C THR A 369 9.86 13.93 -38.92
N ARG A 370 9.51 12.73 -38.46
CA ARG A 370 10.37 11.56 -38.59
C ARG A 370 10.42 11.04 -40.02
N GLU A 371 9.28 10.96 -40.70
CA GLU A 371 9.20 10.53 -42.10
C GLU A 371 10.02 11.47 -43.01
N THR A 372 9.92 12.79 -42.78
CA THR A 372 10.73 13.77 -43.51
C THR A 372 12.23 13.64 -43.22
N ALA A 373 12.62 13.37 -41.97
CA ALA A 373 14.02 13.10 -41.61
C ALA A 373 14.55 11.80 -42.24
N ASP A 374 13.73 10.75 -42.29
CA ASP A 374 14.09 9.49 -42.92
C ASP A 374 14.23 9.65 -44.45
N ALA A 375 13.35 10.44 -45.08
CA ALA A 375 13.46 10.81 -46.50
C ALA A 375 14.75 11.61 -46.80
N MET A 376 15.13 12.56 -45.93
CA MET A 376 16.39 13.27 -46.05
C MET A 376 17.60 12.34 -45.96
N ARG A 377 17.61 11.40 -45.01
CA ARG A 377 18.72 10.42 -44.89
C ARG A 377 18.85 9.54 -46.12
N GLU A 378 17.74 9.22 -46.78
CA GLU A 378 17.75 8.43 -48.01
C GLU A 378 18.38 9.22 -49.16
N VAL A 379 18.03 10.50 -49.31
CA VAL A 379 18.67 11.39 -50.28
C VAL A 379 20.18 11.51 -50.02
N ASP A 380 20.59 11.70 -48.77
CA ASP A 380 22.01 11.76 -48.39
C ASP A 380 22.74 10.44 -48.71
N ARG A 381 22.08 9.29 -48.48
CA ARG A 381 22.63 7.97 -48.80
C ARG A 381 22.80 7.77 -50.31
N GLU A 382 21.84 8.20 -51.11
CA GLU A 382 21.93 8.16 -52.58
C GLU A 382 23.04 9.06 -53.11
N ALA A 383 23.16 10.29 -52.58
CA ALA A 383 24.24 11.21 -52.93
C ALA A 383 25.62 10.63 -52.57
N LEU A 384 25.75 9.98 -51.41
CA LEU A 384 26.98 9.29 -51.00
C LEU A 384 27.30 8.09 -51.92
N GLN A 385 26.28 7.36 -52.37
CA GLN A 385 26.47 6.25 -53.30
C GLN A 385 26.91 6.74 -54.69
N ALA A 386 26.34 7.84 -55.19
CA ALA A 386 26.74 8.46 -56.45
C ALA A 386 28.20 8.95 -56.40
N THR A 387 28.59 9.64 -55.33
CA THR A 387 29.99 10.09 -55.15
C THR A 387 30.97 8.92 -55.05
N LYS A 388 30.60 7.84 -54.36
CA LYS A 388 31.41 6.61 -54.32
C LYS A 388 31.59 5.97 -55.70
N GLN A 389 30.54 5.97 -56.53
CA GLN A 389 30.61 5.44 -57.90
C GLN A 389 31.52 6.31 -58.78
N GLU A 390 31.42 7.63 -58.68
CA GLU A 390 32.27 8.56 -59.43
C GLU A 390 33.74 8.38 -59.06
N LEU A 391 34.06 8.35 -57.75
CA LEU A 391 35.43 8.08 -57.28
C LEU A 391 35.95 6.70 -57.72
N GLY A 392 35.08 5.68 -57.74
CA GLY A 392 35.44 4.35 -58.22
C GLY A 392 35.79 4.33 -59.72
N LYS A 393 35.07 5.14 -60.51
CA LYS A 393 35.34 5.33 -61.94
C LYS A 393 36.65 6.08 -62.15
N GLU A 394 36.86 7.21 -61.48
CA GLU A 394 38.11 7.97 -61.54
C GLU A 394 39.33 7.12 -61.16
N LEU A 395 39.22 6.32 -60.10
CA LEU A 395 40.30 5.41 -59.68
C LEU A 395 40.60 4.34 -60.73
N SER A 396 39.58 3.83 -61.42
CA SER A 396 39.73 2.84 -62.48
C SER A 396 40.41 3.44 -63.72
N GLU A 397 40.04 4.66 -64.10
CA GLU A 397 40.70 5.42 -65.18
C GLU A 397 42.16 5.71 -64.84
N LEU A 398 42.45 6.15 -63.61
CA LEU A 398 43.81 6.40 -63.14
C LEU A 398 44.66 5.12 -63.17
N LYS A 399 44.10 3.99 -62.73
CA LYS A 399 44.78 2.69 -62.80
C LYS A 399 45.07 2.27 -64.23
N ALA A 400 44.13 2.48 -65.16
CA ALA A 400 44.34 2.20 -66.57
C ALA A 400 45.48 3.06 -67.15
N LYS A 401 45.52 4.35 -66.81
CA LYS A 401 46.59 5.26 -67.20
C LYS A 401 47.95 4.84 -66.64
N MET A 402 48.02 4.47 -65.37
CA MET A 402 49.25 3.97 -64.73
C MET A 402 49.76 2.68 -65.40
N ASN A 403 48.86 1.74 -65.71
CA ASN A 403 49.23 0.52 -66.44
C ASN A 403 49.75 0.84 -67.86
N GLN A 404 49.15 1.81 -68.54
CA GLN A 404 49.61 2.29 -69.83
C GLN A 404 51.01 2.91 -69.76
N GLU A 405 51.27 3.77 -68.77
CA GLU A 405 52.60 4.35 -68.55
C GLU A 405 53.63 3.27 -68.19
N THR A 406 53.26 2.29 -67.38
CA THR A 406 54.11 1.13 -67.05
C THR A 406 54.48 0.34 -68.30
N LEU A 407 53.51 0.09 -69.19
CA LEU A 407 53.74 -0.54 -70.50
C LEU A 407 54.66 0.29 -71.41
N GLN A 408 54.56 1.63 -71.36
CA GLN A 408 55.48 2.51 -72.09
C GLN A 408 56.91 2.40 -71.54
N LEU A 409 57.07 2.39 -70.22
CA LEU A 409 58.38 2.20 -69.57
C LEU A 409 59.01 0.86 -69.92
N TYR A 410 58.23 -0.25 -69.92
CA TYR A 410 58.73 -1.55 -70.37
C TYR A 410 59.20 -1.53 -71.83
N ARG A 411 58.47 -0.84 -72.73
CA ARG A 411 58.89 -0.69 -74.13
C ARG A 411 60.21 0.09 -74.25
N LEU A 412 60.33 1.21 -73.55
CA LEU A 412 61.56 2.02 -73.54
C LEU A 412 62.75 1.25 -72.95
N SER A 413 62.53 0.51 -71.86
CA SER A 413 63.53 -0.38 -71.28
C SER A 413 63.95 -1.48 -72.26
N GLY A 414 63.00 -2.10 -72.96
CA GLY A 414 63.28 -3.11 -73.99
C GLY A 414 64.12 -2.55 -75.14
N GLN A 415 63.76 -1.37 -75.66
CA GLN A 415 64.55 -0.65 -76.68
C GLN A 415 65.98 -0.34 -76.18
N THR A 416 66.12 0.06 -74.92
CA THR A 416 67.43 0.35 -74.30
C THR A 416 68.27 -0.92 -74.14
N ALA A 417 67.68 -2.02 -73.70
CA ALA A 417 68.34 -3.32 -73.59
C ALA A 417 68.79 -3.84 -74.96
N GLU A 418 67.94 -3.72 -75.98
CA GLU A 418 68.29 -4.11 -77.35
C GLU A 418 69.46 -3.28 -77.91
N MET A 419 69.47 -1.97 -77.62
CA MET A 419 70.60 -1.10 -77.95
C MET A 419 71.90 -1.55 -77.27
N LEU A 420 71.83 -1.95 -75.99
CA LEU A 420 72.99 -2.46 -75.24
C LEU A 420 73.48 -3.81 -75.78
N ILE A 421 72.58 -4.74 -76.11
CA ILE A 421 72.93 -6.03 -76.73
C ILE A 421 73.64 -5.81 -78.06
N LYS A 422 73.06 -4.98 -78.96
CA LYS A 422 73.71 -4.62 -80.24
C LYS A 422 75.10 -4.01 -80.04
N ARG A 423 75.27 -3.19 -78.99
CA ARG A 423 76.56 -2.60 -78.64
C ARG A 423 77.54 -3.66 -78.13
N GLN A 424 77.07 -4.65 -77.39
CA GLN A 424 77.88 -5.78 -76.91
C GLN A 424 78.28 -6.71 -78.07
N ASP A 425 77.35 -7.08 -78.95
CA ASP A 425 77.64 -7.86 -80.16
C ASP A 425 78.69 -7.16 -81.04
N ALA A 426 78.59 -5.84 -81.20
CA ALA A 426 79.58 -5.05 -81.92
C ALA A 426 80.97 -5.10 -81.24
N ARG A 427 81.02 -5.10 -79.90
CA ARG A 427 82.27 -5.26 -79.14
C ARG A 427 82.82 -6.67 -79.26
N GLU A 428 81.99 -7.70 -79.18
CA GLU A 428 82.40 -9.10 -79.34
C GLU A 428 82.93 -9.36 -80.75
N LYS A 429 82.27 -8.82 -81.78
CA LYS A 429 82.75 -8.90 -83.16
C LYS A 429 84.14 -8.28 -83.31
N LEU A 430 84.36 -7.07 -82.76
CA LEU A 430 85.68 -6.44 -82.73
C LEU A 430 86.72 -7.30 -81.99
N PHE A 431 86.32 -7.96 -80.91
CA PHE A 431 87.19 -8.88 -80.16
C PHE A 431 87.55 -10.12 -80.99
N TYR A 432 86.59 -10.75 -81.66
CA TYR A 432 86.83 -11.87 -82.57
C TYR A 432 87.71 -11.49 -83.75
N ASP A 433 87.52 -10.30 -84.34
CA ASP A 433 88.37 -9.79 -85.41
C ASP A 433 89.81 -9.58 -84.91
N ALA A 434 89.99 -9.02 -83.70
CA ALA A 434 91.30 -8.85 -83.08
C ALA A 434 91.99 -10.19 -82.76
N VAL A 435 91.24 -11.16 -82.22
CA VAL A 435 91.74 -12.52 -81.97
C VAL A 435 92.07 -13.24 -83.28
N GLY A 436 91.27 -13.05 -84.33
CA GLY A 436 91.53 -13.57 -85.68
C GLY A 436 92.84 -13.00 -86.26
N LEU A 437 93.05 -11.70 -86.11
CA LEU A 437 94.30 -11.02 -86.48
C LEU A 437 95.49 -11.56 -85.69
N LEU A 438 95.34 -11.72 -84.37
CA LEU A 438 96.36 -12.29 -83.50
C LEU A 438 96.68 -13.73 -83.87
N LYS A 439 95.67 -14.56 -84.16
CA LYS A 439 95.84 -15.95 -84.60
C LYS A 439 96.52 -16.02 -85.97
N GLY A 440 96.21 -15.08 -86.87
CA GLY A 440 96.91 -14.91 -88.14
C GLY A 440 98.39 -14.55 -87.93
N ALA A 441 98.69 -13.59 -87.06
CA ALA A 441 100.05 -13.22 -86.68
C ALA A 441 100.81 -14.39 -86.02
N MET A 442 100.15 -15.12 -85.12
CA MET A 442 100.73 -16.32 -84.50
C MET A 442 100.96 -17.44 -85.53
N ARG A 443 100.09 -17.61 -86.53
CA ARG A 443 100.30 -18.60 -87.60
C ARG A 443 101.47 -18.20 -88.50
N LEU A 444 101.68 -16.90 -88.74
CA LEU A 444 102.86 -16.37 -89.43
C LEU A 444 104.14 -16.61 -88.61
N LEU A 445 104.07 -16.39 -87.29
CA LEU A 445 105.16 -16.71 -86.36
C LEU A 445 105.44 -18.21 -86.30
N SER A 446 104.42 -19.07 -86.28
CA SER A 446 104.56 -20.53 -86.35
C SER A 446 105.15 -21.00 -87.68
N GLN A 447 104.91 -20.29 -88.79
CA GLN A 447 105.58 -20.55 -90.08
C GLN A 447 107.05 -20.10 -90.07
N MET A 448 107.40 -19.06 -89.33
CA MET A 448 108.79 -18.61 -89.17
C MET A 448 109.64 -19.48 -88.22
N LEU A 449 109.00 -20.27 -87.35
CA LEU A 449 109.66 -20.98 -86.24
C LEU A 449 109.70 -22.51 -86.41
N GLY A 450 109.57 -23.02 -87.63
CA GLY A 450 109.30 -24.44 -87.93
C GLY A 450 109.91 -25.48 -86.99
N ARG A 451 109.06 -26.37 -86.45
CA ARG A 451 109.39 -27.77 -86.12
C ARG A 451 108.22 -28.51 -85.44
N ASN A 452 108.00 -29.72 -85.97
CA ASN A 452 107.80 -31.05 -85.35
C ASN A 452 106.57 -31.41 -84.50
N ASP A 453 106.14 -32.64 -84.83
CA ASP A 453 105.02 -33.46 -84.37
C ASP A 453 105.13 -34.07 -82.96
N GLU A 454 104.03 -34.75 -82.57
CA GLU A 454 103.84 -35.92 -81.68
C GLU A 454 102.89 -35.66 -80.50
N VAL A 455 101.63 -36.16 -80.47
CA VAL A 455 101.07 -37.53 -80.35
C VAL A 455 100.97 -38.00 -78.87
N VAL A 456 99.92 -38.80 -78.61
CA VAL A 456 99.52 -39.54 -77.38
C VAL A 456 98.51 -38.79 -76.48
N GLY A 457 97.33 -39.28 -76.10
CA GLY A 457 96.70 -40.60 -76.23
C GLY A 457 95.99 -40.98 -74.92
N GLY A 458 94.70 -41.35 -75.01
CA GLY A 458 94.06 -42.33 -74.12
C GLY A 458 93.18 -41.84 -72.96
N GLY A 459 92.00 -42.46 -72.81
CA GLY A 459 91.38 -42.71 -71.51
C GLY A 459 89.86 -42.60 -71.40
N ASP A 460 89.14 -43.65 -71.80
CA ASP A 460 87.74 -43.91 -71.45
C ASP A 460 87.54 -44.15 -69.93
N HIS A 461 86.37 -43.79 -69.37
CA HIS A 461 85.47 -44.72 -68.65
C HIS A 461 84.20 -44.06 -68.05
N HIS A 462 83.13 -44.87 -68.09
CA HIS A 462 81.78 -44.73 -67.55
C HIS A 462 81.64 -44.28 -66.08
N THR A 463 80.53 -43.62 -65.70
CA THR A 463 79.39 -44.25 -64.96
C THR A 463 78.24 -43.27 -64.60
N THR A 464 77.07 -43.89 -64.45
CA THR A 464 75.70 -43.47 -64.11
C THR A 464 75.50 -42.66 -62.82
N GLY A 465 74.41 -41.87 -62.75
CA GLY A 465 73.85 -41.41 -61.47
C GLY A 465 72.72 -40.40 -61.58
N SER A 466 71.47 -40.89 -61.55
CA SER A 466 70.24 -40.14 -61.28
C SER A 466 70.20 -39.66 -59.81
N ALA A 467 69.77 -38.42 -59.54
CA ALA A 467 68.91 -38.09 -58.39
C ALA A 467 68.48 -36.60 -58.34
N THR A 468 67.18 -36.46 -58.21
CA THR A 468 66.30 -35.44 -57.65
C THR A 468 66.85 -34.55 -56.50
N ALA A 469 66.30 -33.33 -56.44
CA ALA A 469 66.12 -32.43 -55.28
C ALA A 469 67.33 -31.66 -54.72
N HIS A 470 67.31 -30.32 -54.86
CA HIS A 470 67.01 -29.41 -53.74
C HIS A 470 66.96 -27.94 -54.19
N ARG A 471 65.90 -27.27 -53.76
CA ARG A 471 65.60 -25.84 -53.94
C ARG A 471 66.46 -25.04 -52.94
N PRO A 472 67.14 -23.95 -53.33
CA PRO A 472 67.94 -23.16 -52.40
C PRO A 472 67.04 -22.24 -51.58
N GLY A 473 67.09 -22.38 -50.26
CA GLY A 473 66.63 -21.36 -49.33
C GLY A 473 67.82 -20.89 -48.51
N VAL A 474 68.22 -19.62 -48.69
CA VAL A 474 68.96 -18.85 -47.67
C VAL A 474 68.64 -17.35 -47.85
N SER A 475 68.00 -16.81 -46.80
CA SER A 475 68.08 -15.43 -46.26
C SER A 475 67.56 -14.26 -47.12
N VAL A 476 66.87 -13.25 -46.59
CA VAL A 476 66.91 -12.65 -45.26
C VAL A 476 65.53 -12.04 -44.97
N ASP A 477 64.91 -12.37 -43.84
CA ASP A 477 64.30 -11.38 -42.94
C ASP A 477 63.70 -12.06 -41.71
N ALA A 478 64.04 -11.52 -40.53
CA ALA A 478 63.10 -11.17 -39.47
C ALA A 478 63.79 -11.18 -38.10
N THR A 479 63.99 -9.98 -37.59
CA THR A 479 64.35 -9.66 -36.21
C THR A 479 63.24 -10.09 -35.26
N ALA A 480 63.63 -10.75 -34.17
CA ALA A 480 62.77 -11.23 -33.11
C ALA A 480 62.29 -10.12 -32.16
N ALA A 481 61.01 -10.18 -31.79
CA ALA A 481 60.41 -9.86 -30.49
C ALA A 481 58.90 -10.09 -30.66
N GLY A 482 58.30 -11.16 -30.16
CA GLY A 482 58.03 -11.39 -28.75
C GLY A 482 56.50 -11.46 -28.60
N GLY A 483 55.97 -12.61 -28.20
CA GLY A 483 54.53 -12.80 -28.05
C GLY A 483 54.17 -14.23 -27.77
N GLY A 484 54.23 -14.61 -26.48
CA GLY A 484 53.89 -15.94 -26.01
C GLY A 484 52.43 -16.29 -26.28
N ALA A 485 52.21 -17.55 -26.68
CA ALA A 485 50.91 -18.19 -26.62
C ALA A 485 50.76 -18.92 -25.27
N PRO A 486 49.60 -18.85 -24.61
CA PRO A 486 49.17 -19.89 -23.69
C PRO A 486 48.15 -20.82 -24.38
N ARG A 487 48.50 -22.11 -24.35
CA ARG A 487 47.75 -23.21 -23.74
C ARG A 487 46.21 -23.20 -23.86
N ALA A 488 45.74 -24.28 -24.46
CA ALA A 488 44.36 -24.71 -24.66
C ALA A 488 43.41 -24.52 -23.47
N THR A 489 42.22 -24.01 -23.78
CA THR A 489 41.01 -24.10 -22.96
C THR A 489 39.84 -24.57 -23.83
N GLU A 490 38.96 -25.32 -23.17
CA GLU A 490 37.70 -25.95 -23.59
C GLU A 490 36.84 -25.23 -24.64
N PRO A 491 36.04 -26.00 -25.41
CA PRO A 491 35.04 -25.45 -26.32
C PRO A 491 33.85 -24.87 -25.54
N VAL A 492 33.72 -23.55 -25.59
CA VAL A 492 32.54 -22.79 -25.15
C VAL A 492 31.36 -23.09 -26.08
N PRO A 493 30.14 -23.38 -25.57
CA PRO A 493 28.96 -23.59 -26.41
C PRO A 493 28.46 -22.27 -27.04
N PRO A 494 27.82 -22.31 -28.22
CA PRO A 494 27.42 -21.12 -28.94
C PRO A 494 26.31 -20.32 -28.22
N PRO A 495 26.21 -19.00 -28.46
CA PRO A 495 25.19 -18.15 -27.84
C PRO A 495 23.79 -18.51 -28.37
N PRO A 496 22.73 -18.35 -27.54
CA PRO A 496 21.36 -18.59 -27.97
C PRO A 496 20.95 -17.55 -29.01
N THR A 497 20.73 -18.02 -30.24
CA THR A 497 20.05 -17.28 -31.29
C THR A 497 18.65 -16.92 -30.83
N ARG A 498 18.38 -15.62 -30.73
CA ARG A 498 17.04 -15.07 -30.54
C ARG A 498 16.15 -15.53 -31.69
N SER A 499 15.13 -16.30 -31.36
CA SER A 499 14.00 -16.64 -32.22
C SER A 499 13.22 -15.38 -32.61
N PRO A 500 12.82 -15.23 -33.88
CA PRO A 500 11.83 -14.23 -34.27
C PRO A 500 10.44 -14.71 -33.82
N PHE A 501 9.78 -13.97 -32.94
CA PHE A 501 8.35 -14.12 -32.73
C PHE A 501 7.63 -13.48 -33.92
N THR A 502 7.16 -14.32 -34.83
CA THR A 502 6.17 -13.96 -35.85
C THR A 502 4.82 -13.88 -35.15
N THR A 503 4.34 -12.67 -34.86
CA THR A 503 2.96 -12.46 -34.43
C THR A 503 2.06 -12.58 -35.66
N THR A 504 1.44 -13.74 -35.83
CA THR A 504 0.35 -13.92 -36.79
C THR A 504 -0.86 -13.12 -36.30
N ALA A 505 -1.07 -11.94 -36.90
CA ALA A 505 -2.34 -11.24 -36.82
C ALA A 505 -3.35 -11.99 -37.68
N THR A 506 -4.34 -12.64 -37.05
CA THR A 506 -5.54 -13.11 -37.75
C THR A 506 -6.41 -11.90 -38.05
N THR A 507 -6.25 -11.37 -39.25
CA THR A 507 -7.16 -10.40 -39.88
C THR A 507 -8.36 -11.17 -40.42
N THR A 508 -9.49 -11.11 -39.72
CA THR A 508 -10.79 -11.47 -40.31
C THR A 508 -11.30 -10.25 -41.08
N ALA A 509 -11.25 -10.33 -42.40
CA ALA A 509 -11.86 -9.37 -43.31
C ALA A 509 -13.41 -9.50 -43.30
N PRO A 510 -14.14 -8.46 -43.73
CA PRO A 510 -15.59 -8.38 -43.60
C PRO A 510 -16.28 -9.15 -44.73
N ALA A 511 -17.36 -9.85 -44.41
CA ALA A 511 -18.29 -10.38 -45.39
C ALA A 511 -19.53 -9.48 -45.43
N ASP A 512 -19.73 -8.83 -46.58
CA ASP A 512 -21.01 -8.30 -47.02
C ASP A 512 -21.99 -9.45 -47.27
N SER A 513 -23.23 -9.32 -46.76
CA SER A 513 -24.44 -10.05 -47.18
C SER A 513 -25.59 -9.55 -46.31
N SER A 514 -26.35 -8.56 -46.81
CA SER A 514 -27.68 -8.71 -47.41
C SER A 514 -28.79 -9.07 -46.42
N THR A 515 -29.68 -8.09 -46.22
CA THR A 515 -31.15 -8.19 -46.10
C THR A 515 -31.72 -9.60 -45.92
N ASP A 516 -32.35 -9.86 -44.77
CA ASP A 516 -33.68 -10.49 -44.76
C ASP A 516 -34.45 -10.18 -43.47
N SER A 517 -35.77 -10.21 -43.60
CA SER A 517 -36.78 -9.59 -42.76
C SER A 517 -37.37 -10.57 -41.74
N ASP A 518 -37.66 -10.08 -40.53
CA ASP A 518 -38.74 -10.49 -39.61
C ASP A 518 -38.83 -11.97 -39.13
N PRO A 519 -39.60 -12.34 -38.07
CA PRO A 519 -40.64 -11.56 -37.39
C PRO A 519 -40.60 -11.54 -35.84
N ALA A 520 -41.45 -10.66 -35.33
CA ALA A 520 -41.89 -10.48 -33.97
C ALA A 520 -42.19 -11.76 -33.17
N SER A 521 -41.90 -11.70 -31.86
CA SER A 521 -42.43 -12.58 -30.82
C SER A 521 -42.22 -11.93 -29.44
N PRO A 522 -43.03 -12.25 -28.42
CA PRO A 522 -44.01 -11.31 -27.90
C PRO A 522 -43.65 -10.67 -26.56
N ILE A 523 -44.26 -9.52 -26.33
CA ILE A 523 -44.32 -8.80 -25.06
C ILE A 523 -45.08 -9.66 -24.04
N VAL A 524 -44.38 -10.09 -23.00
CA VAL A 524 -45.00 -10.65 -21.78
C VAL A 524 -45.14 -9.52 -20.77
N PRO A 525 -46.33 -9.25 -20.21
CA PRO A 525 -46.50 -8.22 -19.20
C PRO A 525 -45.95 -8.72 -17.86
N HIS A 526 -45.01 -7.97 -17.28
CA HIS A 526 -44.59 -8.16 -15.90
C HIS A 526 -45.71 -7.73 -14.97
N SER A 527 -46.30 -8.72 -14.31
CA SER A 527 -47.23 -8.55 -13.20
C SER A 527 -46.49 -8.14 -11.93
N THR A 528 -47.18 -7.26 -11.21
CA THR A 528 -46.91 -6.66 -9.92
C THR A 528 -46.54 -7.70 -8.85
N PHE A 529 -45.40 -7.52 -8.19
CA PHE A 529 -45.03 -8.20 -6.95
C PHE A 529 -44.66 -7.13 -5.91
N ASP A 530 -45.68 -6.43 -5.44
CA ASP A 530 -45.66 -5.71 -4.16
C ASP A 530 -46.32 -6.63 -3.15
N ASP A 531 -45.51 -7.37 -2.39
CA ASP A 531 -45.76 -7.65 -0.97
C ASP A 531 -44.64 -8.53 -0.41
N LEU A 532 -44.40 -8.39 0.89
CA LEU A 532 -43.42 -9.08 1.75
C LEU A 532 -42.08 -8.34 1.98
N LEU A 533 -42.17 -7.14 2.54
CA LEU A 533 -41.13 -6.64 3.45
C LEU A 533 -41.50 -7.01 4.90
N PRO A 534 -40.59 -7.64 5.67
CA PRO A 534 -40.82 -7.86 7.10
C PRO A 534 -40.68 -6.54 7.88
N PRO A 535 -41.38 -6.38 9.01
CA PRO A 535 -41.34 -5.15 9.80
C PRO A 535 -39.95 -4.92 10.42
N PRO A 536 -39.56 -3.64 10.64
CA PRO A 536 -38.27 -3.31 11.23
C PRO A 536 -38.20 -3.76 12.69
N ARG A 537 -37.16 -4.54 13.00
CA ARG A 537 -36.79 -4.88 14.38
C ARG A 537 -36.36 -3.60 15.12
N THR A 538 -37.15 -3.21 16.11
CA THR A 538 -36.77 -2.21 17.13
C THR A 538 -35.72 -2.81 18.06
N LEU A 539 -34.47 -2.34 17.93
CA LEU A 539 -33.43 -2.59 18.93
C LEU A 539 -33.64 -1.67 20.14
N PRO A 540 -33.45 -2.15 21.38
CA PRO A 540 -33.48 -1.31 22.56
C PRO A 540 -32.26 -0.37 22.57
N PHE A 541 -32.52 0.93 22.78
CA PHE A 541 -31.46 1.92 23.02
C PHE A 541 -30.82 1.68 24.40
N PRO A 542 -29.50 1.84 24.55
CA PRO A 542 -28.87 1.82 25.86
C PRO A 542 -29.29 3.04 26.68
N THR A 543 -29.78 2.79 27.90
CA THR A 543 -30.06 3.81 28.92
C THR A 543 -28.75 4.46 29.33
N ILE A 544 -28.55 5.72 28.95
CA ILE A 544 -27.46 6.55 29.49
C ILE A 544 -27.93 7.06 30.85
N THR A 545 -27.31 6.56 31.91
CA THR A 545 -27.47 7.09 33.26
C THR A 545 -26.62 8.35 33.38
N THR A 546 -27.22 9.52 33.14
CA THR A 546 -26.61 10.81 33.49
C THR A 546 -26.70 11.01 35.00
N THR A 547 -25.58 10.85 35.68
CA THR A 547 -25.38 11.30 37.06
C THR A 547 -25.24 12.81 37.06
N THR A 548 -26.31 13.53 37.40
CA THR A 548 -26.28 14.98 37.59
C THR A 548 -25.79 15.27 39.00
N THR A 549 -24.51 15.61 39.13
CA THR A 549 -23.96 16.16 40.38
C THR A 549 -24.39 17.62 40.49
N ALA A 550 -25.31 17.91 41.41
CA ALA A 550 -25.70 19.27 41.74
C ALA A 550 -24.60 19.91 42.61
N THR A 551 -23.88 20.88 42.04
CA THR A 551 -22.94 21.72 42.79
C THR A 551 -23.68 22.94 43.30
N THR A 552 -23.86 22.98 44.63
CA THR A 552 -24.30 24.13 45.42
C THR A 552 -23.28 25.26 45.32
N THR A 553 -23.67 26.45 44.86
CA THR A 553 -22.87 27.68 44.98
C THR A 553 -23.44 28.57 46.07
N ASN A 554 -22.65 28.73 47.14
CA ASN A 554 -22.85 29.74 48.17
C ASN A 554 -22.07 31.03 47.82
N ASN A 555 -22.82 32.14 47.82
CA ASN A 555 -22.53 33.49 48.30
C ASN A 555 -21.16 34.18 48.12
N LEU A 556 -21.27 35.42 47.60
CA LEU A 556 -20.62 36.68 47.98
C LEU A 556 -19.17 36.63 48.52
N VAL A 557 -18.26 37.30 47.79
CA VAL A 557 -17.43 38.37 48.37
C VAL A 557 -17.19 39.46 47.31
N ASP A 558 -17.55 40.65 47.74
CA ASP A 558 -17.36 41.97 47.17
C ASP A 558 -15.91 42.43 47.42
N SER A 559 -15.15 42.82 46.39
CA SER A 559 -13.89 43.57 46.56
C SER A 559 -13.51 44.26 45.26
N GLY A 560 -13.69 45.58 45.22
CA GLY A 560 -13.18 46.44 44.18
C GLY A 560 -11.70 46.83 44.38
N THR A 561 -11.07 47.19 43.27
CA THR A 561 -9.94 48.12 43.08
C THR A 561 -9.81 48.25 41.57
N ASP A 562 -10.40 49.26 40.91
CA ASP A 562 -9.90 50.64 40.78
C ASP A 562 -8.39 50.70 40.46
N SER A 563 -8.07 50.87 39.18
CA SER A 563 -6.81 51.42 38.65
C SER A 563 -6.92 51.57 37.14
N ASP A 564 -7.36 52.75 36.70
CA ASP A 564 -6.95 53.35 35.43
C ASP A 564 -5.44 53.70 35.49
N PRO A 565 -4.69 53.67 34.37
CA PRO A 565 -4.56 54.93 33.62
C PRO A 565 -4.35 54.83 32.09
N ALA A 566 -5.00 55.77 31.39
CA ALA A 566 -4.48 56.66 30.34
C ALA A 566 -3.67 56.13 29.12
N SER A 567 -4.34 56.19 27.94
CA SER A 567 -3.90 56.75 26.61
C SER A 567 -2.64 56.21 25.88
N PRO A 568 -2.39 56.46 24.56
CA PRO A 568 -3.11 57.28 23.55
C PRO A 568 -3.32 56.66 22.13
N GLY A 569 -4.21 57.30 21.33
CA GLY A 569 -4.04 57.71 19.92
C GLY A 569 -3.66 56.72 18.78
N PRO A 570 -4.42 56.68 17.66
CA PRO A 570 -3.98 56.02 16.42
C PRO A 570 -3.23 56.99 15.49
N ALA A 571 -2.04 56.60 15.03
CA ALA A 571 -1.29 57.32 14.00
C ALA A 571 -0.85 56.38 12.85
N SER A 572 -1.33 56.72 11.65
CA SER A 572 -0.62 56.77 10.36
C SER A 572 -0.03 55.51 9.70
N ALA A 573 -0.43 55.34 8.42
CA ALA A 573 0.42 55.24 7.21
C ALA A 573 -0.17 54.20 6.22
N SER A 574 -0.72 54.57 5.06
CA SER A 574 -0.03 55.08 3.86
C SER A 574 0.95 54.07 3.24
N VAL A 575 0.47 53.21 2.34
CA VAL A 575 1.28 52.68 1.23
C VAL A 575 0.47 52.77 -0.05
N ALA A 576 0.76 53.81 -0.83
CA ALA A 576 0.48 53.88 -2.25
C ALA A 576 1.70 53.33 -2.99
N THR A 577 1.52 52.33 -3.84
CA THR A 577 2.49 52.00 -4.89
C THR A 577 1.81 52.04 -6.24
N SER A 578 2.17 53.10 -6.95
CA SER A 578 1.99 53.36 -8.37
C SER A 578 2.50 52.23 -9.26
N LYS A 579 1.79 51.94 -10.35
CA LYS A 579 2.37 51.33 -11.55
C LYS A 579 1.75 51.98 -12.80
N PRO A 580 2.53 52.65 -13.66
CA PRO A 580 2.06 53.20 -14.93
C PRO A 580 2.26 52.24 -16.12
N PRO A 581 1.70 52.56 -17.32
CA PRO A 581 1.52 51.65 -18.46
C PRO A 581 2.54 51.87 -19.59
N LEU A 582 2.33 51.19 -20.73
CA LEU A 582 3.03 51.22 -22.05
C LEU A 582 3.86 49.93 -22.28
N SER A 583 3.84 49.25 -23.44
CA SER A 583 3.49 49.64 -24.81
C SER A 583 2.92 48.46 -25.61
N ALA A 584 2.22 48.82 -26.69
CA ALA A 584 2.02 47.98 -27.87
C ALA A 584 3.30 47.88 -28.70
N GLU A 585 3.52 46.71 -29.29
CA GLU A 585 3.99 46.49 -30.67
C GLU A 585 3.47 45.13 -31.15
#